data_AF-A0A9D4PC56-F1
#
_entry.id   AF-A0A9D4PC56-F1
#
_cell.length_a   1.000
_cell.length_b   1.000
_cell.length_c   1.000
_cell.angle_alpha   90.00
_cell.angle_beta   90.00
_cell.angle_gamma   90.00
#
_symmetry.space_group_name_H-M   'P 1'
#
loop_
_entity.id
_entity.type
_entity.pdbx_description
1 polymer ?
#
loop_
_entity_poly.entity_id
_entity_poly.type
_entity_poly.pdbx_seq_one_letter_code
_entity_poly.pdbx_strand_id
1 'polypeptide(L)'
;MVTYLKDLGDLSSSAQSYEVAIRLDPDLAHAHLNLAVIKHLESDYAGAFRHYQVALSLDPKNKLVIDNMAKLRRRITRSLPFHDCV
;
A
#
# COMPACT_ATOMS: atom_id res chain seq x y z
N MET A 1 -9.45 27.17 -7.55
CA MET A 1 -10.03 25.96 -6.94
C MET A 1 -9.87 24.78 -7.91
N VAL A 2 -8.65 24.31 -8.18
CA VAL A 2 -8.38 23.07 -8.95
C VAL A 2 -6.96 22.56 -8.60
N THR A 3 -6.80 21.91 -7.45
CA THR A 3 -5.60 21.06 -7.21
C THR A 3 -5.98 19.65 -6.79
N TYR A 4 -7.21 19.42 -6.32
CA TYR A 4 -7.66 18.14 -5.79
C TYR A 4 -7.65 16.98 -6.80
N LEU A 5 -7.76 17.25 -8.11
CA LEU A 5 -7.68 16.20 -9.14
C LEU A 5 -6.26 15.76 -9.49
N LYS A 6 -5.23 16.57 -9.21
CA LYS A 6 -3.85 16.22 -9.58
C LYS A 6 -3.38 15.03 -8.74
N ASP A 7 -3.57 15.12 -7.42
CA ASP A 7 -3.16 14.06 -6.52
C ASP A 7 -3.86 12.72 -6.81
N LEU A 8 -5.15 12.74 -7.18
CA LEU A 8 -5.89 11.51 -7.52
C LEU A 8 -5.51 10.92 -8.89
N GLY A 9 -5.23 11.77 -9.89
CA GLY A 9 -4.79 11.33 -11.22
C GLY A 9 -3.34 10.82 -11.25
N ASP A 10 -2.46 11.43 -10.44
CA ASP A 10 -1.06 11.01 -10.29
C ASP A 10 -0.93 9.67 -9.57
N LEU A 11 -1.83 9.38 -8.61
CA LEU A 11 -1.85 8.10 -7.89
C LEU A 11 -2.22 6.94 -8.82
N SER A 12 -3.26 7.09 -9.64
CA SER A 12 -3.65 6.08 -10.62
C SER A 12 -2.56 5.84 -11.67
N SER A 13 -1.94 6.90 -12.18
CA SER A 13 -0.85 6.81 -13.16
C SER A 13 0.42 6.18 -12.56
N SER A 14 0.69 6.45 -11.28
CA SER A 14 1.79 5.82 -10.54
C SER A 14 1.53 4.32 -10.33
N ALA A 15 0.30 3.91 -9.99
CA ALA A 15 -0.02 2.50 -9.78
C ALA A 15 0.27 1.67 -11.03
N GLN A 16 -0.14 2.18 -12.20
CA GLN A 16 0.10 1.52 -13.48
C GLN A 16 1.59 1.39 -13.79
N SER A 17 2.39 2.42 -13.45
CA SER A 17 3.85 2.39 -13.62
C SER A 17 4.51 1.33 -12.73
N TYR A 18 4.03 1.18 -11.48
CA TYR A 18 4.51 0.13 -10.58
C TYR A 18 4.03 -1.28 -10.99
N GLU A 19 2.84 -1.41 -11.56
CA GLU A 19 2.38 -2.70 -12.12
C GLU A 19 3.27 -3.13 -13.29
N VAL A 20 3.65 -2.22 -14.17
CA VAL A 20 4.61 -2.52 -15.24
C VAL A 20 5.97 -2.90 -14.64
N ALA A 21 6.44 -2.18 -13.62
CA ALA A 21 7.68 -2.54 -12.93
C ALA A 21 7.64 -3.95 -12.33
N ILE A 22 6.52 -4.34 -11.69
CA ILE A 22 6.33 -5.69 -11.15
C ILE A 22 6.27 -6.75 -12.27
N ARG A 23 5.73 -6.42 -13.45
CA ARG A 23 5.75 -7.32 -14.61
C ARG A 23 7.15 -7.52 -15.18
N LEU A 24 7.98 -6.49 -15.13
CA LEU A 24 9.37 -6.55 -15.57
C LEU A 24 10.26 -7.26 -14.55
N ASP A 25 10.04 -6.97 -13.27
CA ASP A 25 10.76 -7.55 -12.14
C ASP A 25 9.79 -7.80 -10.97
N PRO A 26 9.31 -9.05 -10.82
CA PRO A 26 8.35 -9.40 -9.77
C PRO A 26 8.97 -9.39 -8.36
N ASP A 27 10.29 -9.45 -8.25
CA ASP A 27 11.05 -9.50 -7.00
C ASP A 27 11.40 -8.09 -6.47
N LEU A 28 10.88 -7.05 -7.11
CA LEU A 28 11.12 -5.67 -6.71
C LEU A 28 10.26 -5.26 -5.49
N ALA A 29 10.79 -5.48 -4.29
CA ALA A 29 10.13 -5.15 -3.02
C ALA A 29 9.64 -3.68 -2.95
N HIS A 30 10.39 -2.73 -3.52
CA HIS A 30 10.02 -1.32 -3.56
C HIS A 30 8.78 -1.05 -4.42
N ALA A 31 8.59 -1.76 -5.53
CA ALA A 31 7.42 -1.59 -6.39
C ALA A 31 6.16 -2.12 -5.70
N HIS A 32 6.25 -3.28 -5.03
CA HIS A 32 5.17 -3.79 -4.19
C HIS A 32 4.83 -2.84 -3.05
N LEU A 33 5.84 -2.26 -2.37
CA LEU A 33 5.62 -1.26 -1.33
C LEU A 33 4.88 -0.02 -1.87
N ASN A 34 5.32 0.55 -2.98
CA ASN A 34 4.70 1.77 -3.52
C ASN A 34 3.27 1.49 -4.02
N LEU A 35 3.04 0.35 -4.66
CA LEU A 35 1.69 -0.08 -5.07
C LEU A 35 0.78 -0.27 -3.84
N ALA A 36 1.31 -0.84 -2.74
CA ALA A 36 0.59 -0.96 -1.47
C ALA A 36 0.23 0.40 -0.86
N VAL A 37 1.13 1.38 -0.94
CA VAL A 37 0.86 2.75 -0.47
C VAL A 37 -0.24 3.40 -1.29
N ILE A 38 -0.23 3.22 -2.62
CA ILE A 38 -1.28 3.78 -3.48
C ILE A 38 -2.63 3.13 -3.15
N LYS A 39 -2.69 1.80 -3.04
CA LYS A 39 -3.91 1.09 -2.61
C LYS A 39 -4.40 1.53 -1.23
N HIS A 40 -3.48 1.81 -0.32
CA HIS A 40 -3.79 2.35 1.00
C HIS A 40 -4.43 3.75 0.92
N LEU A 41 -3.99 4.61 -0.01
CA LEU A 41 -4.59 5.91 -0.27
C LEU A 41 -5.95 5.80 -0.97
N GLU A 42 -6.12 4.81 -1.84
CA GLU A 42 -7.41 4.46 -2.47
C GLU A 42 -8.43 3.85 -1.48
N SER A 43 -8.07 3.70 -0.20
CA SER A 43 -8.84 2.99 0.82
C SER A 43 -9.04 1.49 0.56
N ASP A 44 -8.34 0.93 -0.43
CA ASP A 44 -8.26 -0.51 -0.65
C ASP A 44 -7.20 -1.13 0.29
N TYR A 45 -7.60 -1.26 1.55
CA TYR A 45 -6.75 -1.81 2.59
C TYR A 45 -6.41 -3.29 2.38
N ALA A 46 -7.30 -4.05 1.73
CA ALA A 46 -7.12 -5.47 1.45
C ALA A 46 -6.04 -5.68 0.36
N GLY A 47 -6.12 -4.92 -0.72
CA GLY A 47 -5.09 -4.89 -1.76
C GLY A 47 -3.73 -4.42 -1.22
N ALA A 48 -3.73 -3.34 -0.43
CA ALA A 48 -2.52 -2.84 0.20
C ALA A 48 -1.84 -3.88 1.09
N PHE A 49 -2.61 -4.63 1.89
CA PHE A 49 -2.06 -5.64 2.79
C PHE A 49 -1.34 -6.77 2.05
N ARG A 50 -1.92 -7.27 0.94
CA ARG A 50 -1.29 -8.31 0.11
C ARG A 50 0.05 -7.84 -0.44
N HIS A 51 0.13 -6.64 -0.98
CA HIS A 51 1.38 -6.10 -1.52
C HIS A 51 2.43 -5.84 -0.44
N TYR A 52 2.04 -5.37 0.75
CA TYR A 52 2.98 -5.28 1.88
C TYR A 52 3.53 -6.65 2.32
N GLN A 53 2.71 -7.71 2.31
CA GLN A 53 3.18 -9.05 2.62
C GLN A 53 4.22 -9.57 1.61
N VAL A 54 3.99 -9.34 0.32
CA VAL A 54 4.96 -9.71 -0.72
C VAL A 54 6.25 -8.89 -0.54
N ALA A 55 6.15 -7.57 -0.36
CA ALA A 55 7.31 -6.72 -0.13
C ALA A 55 8.13 -7.15 1.10
N LEU A 56 7.47 -7.57 2.19
CA LEU A 56 8.13 -8.08 3.39
C LEU A 56 8.71 -9.49 3.20
N SER A 57 8.13 -10.30 2.32
CA SER A 57 8.68 -11.62 1.98
C SER A 57 9.96 -11.50 1.15
N LEU A 58 10.02 -10.48 0.28
CA LEU A 58 11.19 -10.16 -0.54
C LEU A 58 12.29 -9.46 0.28
N ASP A 59 11.92 -8.46 1.09
CA ASP A 59 12.83 -7.77 2.00
C ASP A 59 12.23 -7.67 3.42
N PRO A 60 12.47 -8.67 4.26
CA PRO A 60 11.95 -8.68 5.63
C PRO A 60 12.58 -7.64 6.55
N LYS A 61 13.71 -7.04 6.14
CA LYS A 61 14.40 -6.00 6.93
C LYS A 61 14.03 -4.59 6.50
N ASN A 62 13.11 -4.46 5.54
CA ASN A 62 12.67 -3.16 5.05
C ASN A 62 11.82 -2.43 6.09
N LYS A 63 12.42 -1.50 6.81
CA LYS A 63 11.75 -0.68 7.83
C LYS A 63 10.57 0.10 7.25
N LEU A 64 10.65 0.55 5.99
CA LEU A 64 9.57 1.29 5.35
C LEU A 64 8.31 0.43 5.19
N VAL A 65 8.47 -0.84 4.80
CA VAL A 65 7.36 -1.81 4.68
C VAL A 65 6.71 -2.01 6.05
N ILE A 66 7.52 -2.25 7.07
CA ILE A 66 7.05 -2.49 8.44
C ILE A 66 6.28 -1.27 8.97
N ASP A 67 6.84 -0.07 8.82
CA ASP A 67 6.20 1.17 9.27
C ASP A 67 4.88 1.44 8.52
N ASN A 68 4.86 1.23 7.19
CA ASN A 68 3.67 1.45 6.39
C ASN A 68 2.57 0.41 6.66
N MET A 69 2.95 -0.85 6.87
CA MET A 69 2.03 -1.92 7.29
C MET A 69 1.45 -1.65 8.69
N ALA A 70 2.25 -1.10 9.62
CA ALA A 70 1.77 -0.68 10.93
C ALA A 70 0.77 0.50 10.85
N LYS A 71 1.01 1.46 9.95
CA LYS A 71 0.04 2.53 9.65
C LYS A 71 -1.25 1.97 9.06
N LEU A 72 -1.15 1.04 8.11
CA LEU A 72 -2.30 0.35 7.51
C LEU A 72 -3.13 -0.37 8.58
N ARG A 73 -2.49 -1.15 9.45
CA ARG A 73 -3.16 -1.83 10.57
C ARG A 73 -3.92 -0.84 11.47
N ARG A 74 -3.29 0.28 11.83
CA ARG A 74 -3.96 1.34 12.63
C ARG A 74 -5.19 1.91 11.92
N ARG A 75 -5.16 2.04 10.58
CA ARG A 75 -6.31 2.49 9.79
C ARG A 75 -7.43 1.45 9.77
N ILE A 76 -7.10 0.19 9.51
CA ILE A 76 -8.06 -0.94 9.52
C ILE A 76 -8.73 -1.06 10.89
N THR A 77 -7.94 -1.06 11.97
CA THR A 77 -8.45 -1.12 13.35
C THR A 77 -9.32 0.10 13.68
N ARG A 78 -8.98 1.29 13.18
CA ARG A 78 -9.80 2.51 13.39
C ARG A 78 -11.09 2.53 12.56
N SER A 79 -11.13 1.82 11.43
CA SER A 79 -12.34 1.67 10.59
C SER A 79 -13.28 0.55 11.05
N LEU A 80 -12.83 -0.33 11.95
CA LEU A 80 -13.67 -1.36 12.56
C LEU A 80 -14.09 -0.88 13.97
N PRO A 81 -15.35 -0.46 14.18
CA PRO A 81 -15.90 -0.36 15.52
C PRO A 81 -16.20 -1.79 15.98
N PHE A 82 -15.19 -2.50 16.49
CA PHE A 82 -15.41 -3.65 17.35
C PHE A 82 -14.72 -3.36 18.68
N HIS A 83 -15.51 -2.70 19.52
CA HIS A 83 -15.63 -3.08 20.91
C HIS A 83 -15.85 -4.61 20.96
N ASP A 84 -15.24 -5.28 21.95
CA ASP A 84 -15.39 -6.70 22.31
C ASP A 84 -14.63 -7.70 21.41
N CYS A 85 -13.82 -8.66 21.89
CA CYS A 85 -13.79 -9.36 23.18
C CYS A 85 -12.35 -9.79 23.55
N VAL A 86 -11.91 -9.49 24.77
CA VAL A 86 -11.39 -10.43 25.80
C VAL A 86 -11.70 -9.82 27.16
#